data_AF-A0A285QX88-F1
#
_entry.id   AF-A0A285QX88-F1
#
_cell.length_a   1.000
_cell.length_b   1.000
_cell.length_c   1.000
_cell.angle_alpha   90.00
_cell.angle_beta   90.00
_cell.angle_gamma   90.00
#
_symmetry.space_group_name_H-M   'P 1'
#
loop_
_entity.id
_entity.type
_entity.pdbx_description
1 polymer ?
#
loop_
_entity_poly.entity_id
_entity_poly.type
_entity_poly.pdbx_seq_one_letter_code
_entity_poly.pdbx_strand_id
1 'polypeptide(L)'
;MAGLFDTLFGRRRAGDGPLAAALAHYPPNLPAHVGPAKRLTPAMAAENLQRFLATRDERLAALAAVLADHDVDVSPILEPTADPAPAFARLTAWLAEALPPRAWMPGGAAVNAPIDAFVASERRGDDILFSLVADLALLEGEGITRRRDEWRWELDQLPEDAGSYPYRRVVVWRDRQGERPAIALDLEHEVLEVVYALRGRAPTAAPPLGRTLSGIVAGGFDHI
;
A
#
# COMPACT_ATOMS: atom_id res chain seq x y z
N MET A 1 5.58 23.01 -38.45
CA MET A 1 6.90 23.13 -37.82
C MET A 1 6.95 22.18 -36.63
N ALA A 2 7.17 20.90 -36.90
CA ALA A 2 7.40 19.89 -35.88
C ALA A 2 8.85 20.05 -35.38
N GLY A 3 9.02 20.26 -34.08
CA GLY A 3 10.32 20.52 -33.47
C GLY A 3 11.18 19.26 -33.43
N LEU A 4 12.46 19.44 -33.71
CA LEU A 4 13.54 18.44 -33.80
C LEU A 4 13.75 17.56 -32.53
N PHE A 5 12.93 17.74 -31.48
CA PHE A 5 12.94 16.95 -30.25
C PHE A 5 12.00 15.73 -30.29
N ASP A 6 11.03 15.67 -31.21
CA ASP A 6 10.08 14.56 -31.30
C ASP A 6 10.65 13.28 -31.96
N THR A 7 11.85 13.37 -32.54
CA THR A 7 12.42 12.33 -33.41
C THR A 7 13.55 11.49 -32.77
N LEU A 8 14.01 11.80 -31.56
CA LEU A 8 15.17 11.08 -30.96
C LEU A 8 14.86 10.33 -29.66
N PHE A 9 13.70 10.56 -29.04
CA PHE A 9 13.24 9.77 -27.90
C PHE A 9 11.75 9.51 -28.08
N GLY A 10 11.40 8.26 -28.39
CA GLY A 10 10.02 7.83 -28.61
C GLY A 10 9.12 8.29 -27.47
N ARG A 11 8.12 9.12 -27.80
CA ARG A 11 7.03 9.50 -26.90
C ARG A 11 6.27 8.23 -26.47
N ARG A 12 6.63 7.63 -25.34
CA ARG A 12 5.61 7.05 -24.47
C ARG A 12 5.07 8.19 -23.63
N ARG A 13 3.79 8.53 -23.78
CA ARG A 13 3.14 9.46 -22.85
C ARG A 13 3.06 8.79 -21.48
N ALA A 14 2.81 9.58 -20.45
CA ALA A 14 2.53 9.14 -19.08
C ALA A 14 1.26 8.26 -18.93
N GLY A 15 0.81 7.57 -19.99
CA GLY A 15 -0.38 6.72 -20.02
C GLY A 15 -0.22 5.40 -20.78
N ASP A 16 0.96 5.07 -21.32
CA ASP A 16 1.14 3.92 -22.23
C ASP A 16 1.81 2.70 -21.56
N GLY A 17 1.77 2.61 -20.22
CA GLY A 17 2.38 1.51 -19.45
C GLY A 17 1.34 0.50 -18.94
N PRO A 18 1.74 -0.75 -18.64
CA PRO A 18 0.82 -1.78 -18.14
C PRO A 18 0.12 -1.33 -16.85
N LEU A 19 0.80 -0.61 -15.95
CA LEU A 19 0.17 -0.04 -14.77
C LEU A 19 -0.84 1.07 -15.10
N ALA A 20 -0.55 1.93 -16.08
CA ALA A 20 -1.48 2.98 -16.47
C ALA A 20 -2.77 2.39 -17.07
N ALA A 21 -2.65 1.32 -17.86
CA ALA A 21 -3.79 0.57 -18.38
C ALA A 21 -4.60 -0.10 -17.25
N ALA A 22 -3.91 -0.76 -16.30
CA ALA A 22 -4.52 -1.34 -15.11
C ALA A 22 -5.30 -0.30 -14.28
N LEU A 23 -4.73 0.90 -14.13
CA LEU A 23 -5.30 1.97 -13.32
C LEU A 23 -6.43 2.75 -14.01
N ALA A 24 -6.55 2.69 -15.34
CA ALA A 24 -7.55 3.44 -16.09
C ALA A 24 -9.00 3.11 -15.69
N HIS A 25 -9.25 1.88 -15.24
CA HIS A 25 -10.55 1.40 -14.80
C HIS A 25 -10.57 0.98 -13.32
N TYR A 26 -9.52 1.31 -12.58
CA TYR A 26 -9.39 0.92 -11.19
C TYR A 26 -10.36 1.73 -10.32
N PRO A 27 -11.19 1.07 -9.49
CA PRO A 27 -12.12 1.80 -8.62
C PRO A 27 -11.31 2.57 -7.56
N PRO A 28 -11.61 3.83 -7.26
CA PRO A 28 -10.87 4.57 -6.25
C PRO A 28 -11.17 4.05 -4.83
N ASN A 29 -10.14 3.85 -4.02
CA ASN A 29 -10.24 3.56 -2.59
C ASN A 29 -10.36 4.89 -1.83
N LEU A 30 -11.58 5.36 -1.62
CA LEU A 30 -11.82 6.67 -1.00
C LEU A 30 -11.85 6.56 0.53
N PRO A 31 -10.92 7.18 1.28
CA PRO A 31 -11.11 7.34 2.72
C PRO A 31 -12.33 8.23 3.00
N ALA A 32 -12.97 8.06 4.16
CA ALA A 32 -14.12 8.89 4.54
C ALA A 32 -13.65 10.34 4.81
N HIS A 33 -12.45 10.46 5.39
CA HIS A 33 -11.79 11.71 5.74
C HIS A 33 -10.32 11.66 5.36
N VAL A 34 -9.89 12.66 4.58
CA VAL A 34 -8.49 12.86 4.18
C VAL A 34 -7.76 13.81 5.15
N GLY A 35 -6.45 13.91 4.98
CA GLY A 35 -5.59 14.87 5.66
C GLY A 35 -4.72 14.22 6.74
N PRO A 36 -3.70 14.94 7.24
CA PRO A 36 -2.74 14.43 8.23
C PRO A 36 -3.41 14.12 9.59
N ALA A 37 -2.79 13.24 10.37
CA ALA A 37 -3.23 12.81 11.71
C ALA A 37 -3.74 13.95 12.60
N LYS A 38 -2.98 15.07 12.65
CA LYS A 38 -3.31 16.27 13.43
C LYS A 38 -4.65 16.94 13.06
N ARG A 39 -5.20 16.65 11.88
CA ARG A 39 -6.49 17.19 11.40
C ARG A 39 -7.65 16.19 11.55
N LEU A 40 -7.36 14.92 11.80
CA LEU A 40 -8.39 13.91 12.02
C LEU A 40 -8.85 13.98 13.47
N THR A 41 -10.13 14.27 13.69
CA THR A 41 -10.74 14.10 15.01
C THR A 41 -10.90 12.60 15.33
N PRO A 42 -11.07 12.21 16.61
CA PRO A 42 -11.35 10.81 16.95
C PRO A 42 -12.57 10.23 16.21
N ALA A 43 -13.62 11.03 16.01
CA ALA A 43 -14.80 10.61 15.25
C ALA A 43 -14.48 10.36 13.77
N MET A 44 -13.73 11.27 13.13
CA MET A 44 -13.31 11.11 11.74
C MET A 44 -12.41 9.88 11.55
N ALA A 45 -11.53 9.61 12.51
CA ALA A 45 -10.70 8.40 12.49
C ALA A 45 -11.54 7.13 12.60
N ALA A 46 -12.53 7.11 13.51
CA ALA A 46 -13.46 5.98 13.63
C ALA A 46 -14.28 5.76 12.35
N GLU A 47 -14.76 6.83 11.71
CA GLU A 47 -15.45 6.75 10.41
C GLU A 47 -14.54 6.21 9.29
N ASN A 48 -13.25 6.57 9.30
CA ASN A 48 -12.26 6.00 8.39
C ASN A 48 -12.10 4.49 8.60
N LEU A 49 -11.94 4.02 9.85
CA LEU A 49 -11.85 2.59 10.16
C LEU A 49 -13.12 1.85 9.75
N GLN A 50 -14.30 2.39 10.07
CA GLN A 50 -15.58 1.79 9.70
C GLN A 50 -15.71 1.64 8.18
N ARG A 51 -15.38 2.69 7.42
CA ARG A 51 -15.40 2.62 5.96
C ARG A 51 -14.41 1.59 5.42
N PHE A 52 -13.18 1.60 5.93
CA PHE A 52 -12.14 0.65 5.55
C PHE A 52 -12.61 -0.80 5.74
N LEU A 53 -13.16 -1.13 6.92
CA LEU A 53 -13.66 -2.46 7.22
C LEU A 53 -14.87 -2.83 6.35
N ALA A 54 -15.76 -1.87 6.07
CA ALA A 54 -16.96 -2.09 5.26
C ALA A 54 -16.68 -2.34 3.78
N THR A 55 -15.61 -1.77 3.22
CA THR A 55 -15.28 -1.90 1.78
C THR A 55 -14.19 -2.92 1.52
N ARG A 56 -13.54 -3.45 2.57
CA ARG A 56 -12.37 -4.33 2.49
C ARG A 56 -12.47 -5.42 1.43
N ASP A 57 -13.53 -6.23 1.49
CA ASP A 57 -13.64 -7.41 0.63
C ASP A 57 -13.84 -7.00 -0.84
N GLU A 58 -14.59 -5.91 -1.09
CA GLU A 58 -14.72 -5.30 -2.41
C GLU A 58 -13.37 -4.78 -2.93
N ARG A 59 -12.58 -4.13 -2.06
CA ARG A 59 -11.24 -3.62 -2.42
C ARG A 59 -10.28 -4.74 -2.79
N LEU A 60 -10.24 -5.82 -2.01
CA LEU A 60 -9.42 -6.99 -2.31
C LEU A 60 -9.84 -7.65 -3.63
N ALA A 61 -11.15 -7.75 -3.89
CA ALA A 61 -11.66 -8.31 -5.14
C ALA A 61 -11.26 -7.44 -6.34
N ALA A 62 -11.34 -6.11 -6.22
CA ALA A 62 -10.91 -5.18 -7.27
C ALA A 62 -9.41 -5.30 -7.55
N LEU A 63 -8.58 -5.36 -6.50
CA LEU A 63 -7.14 -5.57 -6.64
C LEU A 63 -6.83 -6.90 -7.34
N ALA A 64 -7.44 -7.99 -6.87
CA ALA A 64 -7.22 -9.33 -7.42
C ALA A 64 -7.63 -9.43 -8.89
N ALA A 65 -8.76 -8.82 -9.29
CA ALA A 65 -9.20 -8.80 -10.68
C ALA A 65 -8.18 -8.12 -11.60
N VAL A 66 -7.66 -6.97 -11.18
CA VAL A 66 -6.70 -6.20 -11.97
C VAL A 66 -5.35 -6.90 -12.06
N LEU A 67 -4.91 -7.54 -10.97
CA LEU A 67 -3.66 -8.31 -10.96
C LEU A 67 -3.77 -9.61 -11.78
N ALA A 68 -4.95 -10.24 -11.81
CA ALA A 68 -5.20 -11.43 -12.62
C ALA A 68 -5.05 -11.16 -14.13
N ASP A 69 -5.46 -9.97 -14.61
CA ASP A 69 -5.24 -9.53 -16.00
C ASP A 69 -3.74 -9.43 -16.39
N HIS A 70 -2.84 -9.56 -15.40
CA HIS A 70 -1.40 -9.51 -15.55
C HIS A 70 -0.68 -10.78 -15.06
N ASP A 71 -1.39 -11.91 -14.97
CA ASP A 71 -0.83 -13.19 -14.49
C ASP A 71 -0.18 -13.06 -13.09
N VAL A 72 -0.81 -12.27 -12.20
CA VAL A 72 -0.42 -12.12 -10.80
C VAL A 72 -1.56 -12.64 -9.93
N ASP A 73 -1.40 -13.87 -9.43
CA ASP A 73 -2.34 -14.46 -8.46
C ASP A 73 -1.94 -14.08 -7.04
N VAL A 74 -2.83 -13.36 -6.35
CA VAL A 74 -2.66 -12.93 -4.95
C VAL A 74 -3.45 -13.79 -3.97
N SER A 75 -4.22 -14.77 -4.43
CA SER A 75 -4.98 -15.66 -3.55
C SER A 75 -4.12 -16.38 -2.49
N PRO A 76 -2.86 -16.81 -2.76
CA PRO A 76 -2.02 -17.41 -1.71
C PRO A 76 -1.69 -16.47 -0.56
N ILE A 77 -1.70 -15.14 -0.80
CA ILE A 77 -1.49 -14.14 0.26
C ILE A 77 -2.65 -14.15 1.25
N LEU A 78 -3.85 -14.48 0.79
CA LEU A 78 -5.08 -14.44 1.58
C LEU A 78 -5.49 -15.79 2.18
N GLU A 79 -4.88 -16.88 1.70
CA GLU A 79 -5.11 -18.26 2.18
C GLU A 79 -4.22 -18.56 3.40
N PRO A 80 -4.78 -18.76 4.62
CA PRO A 80 -3.99 -18.93 5.85
C PRO A 80 -2.94 -20.05 5.78
N THR A 81 -3.22 -21.12 5.03
CA THR A 81 -2.36 -22.31 4.97
C THR A 81 -1.34 -22.29 3.84
N ALA A 82 -1.44 -21.34 2.91
CA ALA A 82 -0.52 -21.20 1.78
C ALA A 82 0.74 -20.39 2.15
N ASP A 83 1.86 -20.72 1.49
CA ASP A 83 3.05 -19.88 1.49
C ASP A 83 2.82 -18.64 0.59
N PRO A 84 2.81 -17.42 1.16
CA PRO A 84 2.55 -16.21 0.40
C PRO A 84 3.80 -15.69 -0.34
N ALA A 85 5.00 -16.19 -0.03
CA ALA A 85 6.25 -15.63 -0.55
C ALA A 85 6.35 -15.65 -2.08
N PRO A 86 5.97 -16.74 -2.80
CA PRO A 86 5.97 -16.75 -4.27
C PRO A 86 5.02 -15.71 -4.87
N ALA A 87 3.84 -15.51 -4.29
CA ALA A 87 2.86 -14.53 -4.75
C ALA A 87 3.38 -13.09 -4.57
N PHE A 88 3.99 -12.77 -3.42
CA PHE A 88 4.64 -11.48 -3.22
C PHE A 88 5.84 -11.25 -4.13
N ALA A 89 6.64 -12.28 -4.41
CA ALA A 89 7.76 -12.18 -5.35
C ALA A 89 7.27 -11.86 -6.76
N ARG A 90 6.22 -12.55 -7.23
CA ARG A 90 5.59 -12.28 -8.53
C ARG A 90 4.99 -10.87 -8.60
N LEU A 91 4.25 -10.46 -7.57
CA LEU A 91 3.68 -9.11 -7.46
C LEU A 91 4.74 -8.02 -7.46
N THR A 92 5.82 -8.21 -6.70
CA THR A 92 6.95 -7.27 -6.64
C THR A 92 7.64 -7.14 -7.99
N ALA A 93 7.86 -8.26 -8.70
CA ALA A 93 8.44 -8.25 -10.04
C ALA A 93 7.54 -7.50 -11.04
N TRP A 94 6.23 -7.78 -11.04
CA TRP A 94 5.28 -7.08 -11.89
C TRP A 94 5.26 -5.57 -11.61
N LEU A 95 5.22 -5.15 -10.34
CA LEU A 95 5.27 -3.72 -10.00
C LEU A 95 6.56 -3.06 -10.49
N ALA A 96 7.72 -3.71 -10.31
CA ALA A 96 9.00 -3.18 -10.78
C ALA A 96 9.03 -2.97 -12.30
N GLU A 97 8.36 -3.85 -13.06
CA GLU A 97 8.21 -3.73 -14.51
C GLU A 97 7.17 -2.67 -14.91
N ALA A 98 6.08 -2.56 -14.15
CA ALA A 98 4.90 -1.79 -14.53
C ALA A 98 4.94 -0.31 -14.11
N LEU A 99 5.71 0.03 -13.07
CA LEU A 99 5.73 1.38 -12.49
C LEU A 99 6.28 2.45 -13.48
N PRO A 100 5.55 3.55 -13.71
CA PRO A 100 5.95 4.60 -14.64
C PRO A 100 7.08 5.45 -14.05
N PRO A 101 7.94 6.09 -14.89
CA PRO A 101 9.00 7.04 -14.54
C PRO A 101 8.83 7.88 -13.24
N ARG A 102 9.96 8.14 -12.53
CA ARG A 102 10.18 9.09 -11.40
C ARG A 102 9.20 10.25 -11.50
N ALA A 103 9.53 11.04 -12.51
CA ALA A 103 8.88 12.28 -12.84
C ALA A 103 7.38 12.18 -13.19
N TRP A 104 6.85 10.96 -13.36
CA TRP A 104 5.46 10.71 -13.74
C TRP A 104 4.64 10.06 -12.61
N MET A 105 5.27 9.72 -11.49
CA MET A 105 4.54 9.35 -10.27
C MET A 105 4.07 10.62 -9.52
N PRO A 106 3.01 10.54 -8.71
CA PRO A 106 2.69 11.57 -7.73
C PRO A 106 3.93 11.98 -6.92
N GLY A 107 4.08 13.26 -6.58
CA GLY A 107 5.31 13.77 -5.97
C GLY A 107 6.52 13.93 -6.92
N GLY A 108 6.40 13.50 -8.18
CA GLY A 108 7.35 13.76 -9.25
C GLY A 108 8.74 13.18 -8.96
N ALA A 109 9.80 13.97 -9.20
CA ALA A 109 11.20 13.53 -9.08
C ALA A 109 11.71 13.36 -7.63
N ALA A 110 10.86 13.48 -6.61
CA ALA A 110 11.25 13.41 -5.21
C ALA A 110 11.99 12.09 -4.87
N VAL A 111 12.95 12.17 -3.95
CA VAL A 111 13.75 11.01 -3.53
C VAL A 111 12.95 10.07 -2.64
N ASN A 112 12.13 10.64 -1.76
CA ASN A 112 11.30 9.93 -0.78
C ASN A 112 9.85 9.87 -1.26
N ALA A 113 9.07 8.96 -0.68
CA ALA A 113 7.66 8.88 -1.01
C ALA A 113 6.91 10.14 -0.54
N PRO A 114 5.91 10.62 -1.31
CA PRO A 114 5.23 11.87 -1.02
C PRO A 114 4.12 11.66 0.02
N ILE A 115 4.50 11.37 1.27
CA ILE A 115 3.57 11.06 2.36
C ILE A 115 2.51 12.15 2.51
N ASP A 116 2.91 13.42 2.52
CA ASP A 116 1.97 14.55 2.64
C ASP A 116 0.95 14.61 1.49
N ALA A 117 1.33 14.19 0.28
CA ALA A 117 0.40 14.10 -0.84
C ALA A 117 -0.52 12.89 -0.69
N PHE A 118 0.03 11.73 -0.32
CA PHE A 118 -0.74 10.50 -0.09
C PHE A 118 -1.88 10.72 0.91
N VAL A 119 -1.60 11.43 2.00
CA VAL A 119 -2.58 11.65 3.08
C VAL A 119 -3.63 12.68 2.74
N ALA A 120 -3.28 13.68 1.94
CA ALA A 120 -4.19 14.73 1.51
C ALA A 120 -5.04 14.30 0.32
N SER A 121 -4.66 13.21 -0.35
CA SER A 121 -5.28 12.75 -1.56
C SER A 121 -6.62 12.05 -1.32
N GLU A 122 -7.55 12.29 -2.23
CA GLU A 122 -8.78 11.52 -2.38
C GLU A 122 -8.57 10.24 -3.22
N ARG A 123 -7.33 9.93 -3.62
CA ARG A 123 -6.91 8.69 -4.29
C ARG A 123 -7.67 8.40 -5.60
N ARG A 124 -8.01 9.45 -6.35
CA ARG A 124 -8.75 9.39 -7.63
C ARG A 124 -8.07 10.22 -8.72
N GLY A 125 -8.42 9.96 -9.98
CA GLY A 125 -7.85 10.70 -11.12
C GLY A 125 -6.34 10.53 -11.17
N ASP A 126 -5.59 11.63 -11.19
CA ASP A 126 -4.11 11.63 -11.25
C ASP A 126 -3.46 10.93 -10.03
N ASP A 127 -4.18 10.85 -8.90
CA ASP A 127 -3.72 10.19 -7.68
C ASP A 127 -4.19 8.74 -7.55
N ILE A 128 -4.73 8.13 -8.60
CA ILE A 128 -5.29 6.76 -8.55
C ILE A 128 -4.25 5.72 -8.12
N LEU A 129 -2.95 5.97 -8.33
CA LEU A 129 -1.88 5.13 -7.81
C LEU A 129 -1.94 4.95 -6.28
N PHE A 130 -2.38 5.98 -5.55
CA PHE A 130 -2.53 5.89 -4.10
C PHE A 130 -3.67 4.96 -3.68
N SER A 131 -4.67 4.72 -4.55
CA SER A 131 -5.66 3.67 -4.31
C SER A 131 -5.03 2.28 -4.39
N LEU A 132 -4.18 2.04 -5.40
CA LEU A 132 -3.45 0.78 -5.52
C LEU A 132 -2.54 0.54 -4.31
N VAL A 133 -1.79 1.56 -3.88
CA VAL A 133 -0.94 1.48 -2.68
C VAL A 133 -1.76 1.08 -1.44
N ALA A 134 -2.92 1.72 -1.23
CA ALA A 134 -3.79 1.41 -0.12
C ALA A 134 -4.34 -0.03 -0.18
N ASP A 135 -4.70 -0.52 -1.36
CA ASP A 135 -5.21 -1.89 -1.51
C ASP A 135 -4.10 -2.94 -1.37
N LEU A 136 -2.86 -2.63 -1.78
CA LEU A 136 -1.69 -3.48 -1.53
C LEU A 136 -1.38 -3.60 -0.03
N ALA A 137 -1.47 -2.47 0.70
CA ALA A 137 -1.35 -2.47 2.16
C ALA A 137 -2.47 -3.29 2.82
N LEU A 138 -3.70 -3.16 2.30
CA LEU A 138 -4.82 -3.97 2.75
C LEU A 138 -4.59 -5.47 2.49
N LEU A 139 -4.10 -5.85 1.32
CA LEU A 139 -3.77 -7.23 0.96
C LEU A 139 -2.75 -7.82 1.94
N GLU A 140 -1.68 -7.08 2.24
CA GLU A 140 -0.66 -7.53 3.19
C GLU A 140 -1.22 -7.65 4.61
N GLY A 141 -1.98 -6.67 5.08
CA GLY A 141 -2.57 -6.71 6.41
C GLY A 141 -3.62 -7.80 6.57
N GLU A 142 -4.41 -8.09 5.54
CA GLU A 142 -5.35 -9.21 5.56
C GLU A 142 -4.66 -10.57 5.56
N GLY A 143 -3.53 -10.70 4.86
CA GLY A 143 -2.71 -11.90 4.96
C GLY A 143 -2.15 -12.14 6.37
N ILE A 144 -1.91 -11.06 7.13
CA ILE A 144 -1.49 -11.12 8.54
C ILE A 144 -2.66 -11.53 9.44
N THR A 145 -3.77 -10.79 9.42
CA THR A 145 -4.92 -11.00 10.33
C THR A 145 -5.58 -12.37 10.15
N ARG A 146 -5.45 -12.98 8.97
CA ARG A 146 -5.95 -14.34 8.69
C ARG A 146 -5.04 -15.46 9.17
N ARG A 147 -3.75 -15.18 9.39
CA ARG A 147 -2.75 -16.18 9.86
C ARG A 147 -2.45 -16.07 11.35
N ARG A 148 -2.64 -14.89 11.93
CA ARG A 148 -2.27 -14.57 13.31
C ARG A 148 -3.43 -13.83 13.97
N ASP A 149 -4.20 -14.56 14.76
CA ASP A 149 -5.46 -14.09 15.36
C ASP A 149 -5.27 -12.99 16.41
N GLU A 150 -4.05 -12.85 16.93
CA GLU A 150 -3.67 -11.77 17.83
C GLU A 150 -3.51 -10.41 17.12
N TRP A 151 -3.49 -10.40 15.78
CA TRP A 151 -3.42 -9.19 14.97
C TRP A 151 -4.79 -8.84 14.39
N ARG A 152 -5.12 -7.55 14.45
CA ARG A 152 -6.40 -7.01 13.97
C ARG A 152 -6.22 -5.65 13.33
N TRP A 153 -7.13 -5.27 12.45
CA TRP A 153 -7.23 -3.89 12.01
C TRP A 153 -7.80 -3.03 13.13
N GLU A 154 -7.11 -1.93 13.45
CA GLU A 154 -7.54 -0.99 14.48
C GLU A 154 -7.04 0.42 14.13
N LEU A 155 -7.43 1.42 14.92
CA LEU A 155 -6.78 2.72 14.89
C LEU A 155 -5.49 2.71 15.72
N ASP A 156 -4.44 3.33 15.20
CA ASP A 156 -3.30 3.69 16.04
C ASP A 156 -3.72 4.79 17.02
N GLN A 157 -3.65 4.45 18.30
CA GLN A 157 -3.94 5.33 19.42
C GLN A 157 -2.82 5.31 20.46
N LEU A 158 -1.64 4.80 20.11
CA LEU A 158 -0.49 4.78 21.02
C LEU A 158 -0.10 6.20 21.42
N PRO A 159 0.01 6.50 22.72
CA PRO A 159 0.44 7.82 23.17
C PRO A 159 1.82 8.23 22.63
N GLU A 160 2.73 7.29 22.45
CA GLU A 160 4.06 7.50 21.88
C GLU A 160 4.03 7.93 20.41
N ASP A 161 2.97 7.54 19.68
CA ASP A 161 2.72 7.97 18.31
C ASP A 161 2.02 9.32 18.23
N ALA A 162 1.66 9.94 19.36
CA ALA A 162 1.04 11.26 19.36
C ALA A 162 1.96 12.33 18.74
N GLY A 163 1.72 12.62 17.45
CA GLY A 163 2.52 13.55 16.65
C GLY A 163 3.25 12.91 15.46
N SER A 164 3.26 11.58 15.38
CA SER A 164 3.72 10.84 14.21
C SER A 164 2.62 10.73 13.14
N TYR A 165 3.01 10.30 11.95
CA TYR A 165 2.09 10.04 10.84
C TYR A 165 1.01 8.97 11.13
N PRO A 166 1.34 7.80 11.70
CA PRO A 166 0.38 6.71 11.89
C PRO A 166 -0.72 7.02 12.90
N TYR A 167 -0.54 7.98 13.82
CA TYR A 167 -1.54 8.29 14.82
C TYR A 167 -2.92 8.59 14.21
N ARG A 168 -3.97 7.91 14.72
CA ARG A 168 -5.35 7.93 14.22
C ARG A 168 -5.52 7.38 12.79
N ARG A 169 -4.55 6.64 12.26
CA ARG A 169 -4.68 5.87 11.03
C ARG A 169 -5.14 4.46 11.31
N VAL A 170 -5.71 3.84 10.28
CA VAL A 170 -5.97 2.41 10.27
C VAL A 170 -4.63 1.70 10.16
N VAL A 171 -4.35 0.82 11.11
CA VAL A 171 -3.11 0.06 11.23
C VAL A 171 -3.42 -1.40 11.50
N VAL A 172 -2.44 -2.26 11.25
CA VAL A 172 -2.46 -3.63 11.77
C VAL A 172 -1.90 -3.59 13.19
N TRP A 173 -2.74 -3.98 14.13
CA TRP A 173 -2.52 -3.82 15.56
C TRP A 173 -2.40 -5.17 16.25
N ARG A 174 -1.44 -5.28 17.16
CA ARG A 174 -1.34 -6.39 18.13
C ARG A 174 -1.46 -5.85 19.55
N ASP A 175 -2.33 -6.50 20.32
CA ASP A 175 -2.59 -6.11 21.70
C ASP A 175 -1.39 -6.30 22.64
N ARG A 176 -1.44 -5.55 23.73
CA ARG A 176 -0.47 -5.56 24.81
C ARG A 176 -0.70 -6.78 25.71
N GLN A 177 -0.16 -7.94 25.35
CA GLN A 177 -0.20 -9.10 26.25
C GLN A 177 0.97 -9.06 27.25
N GLY A 178 0.66 -8.92 28.53
CA GLY A 178 1.64 -8.93 29.62
C GLY A 178 2.47 -7.64 29.71
N GLU A 179 3.79 -7.77 29.89
CA GLU A 179 4.73 -6.63 30.03
C GLU A 179 5.18 -6.01 28.70
N ARG A 180 4.77 -6.59 27.57
CA ARG A 180 5.19 -6.13 26.23
C ARG A 180 4.50 -4.83 25.83
N PRO A 181 5.06 -4.02 24.93
CA PRO A 181 4.33 -2.92 24.29
C PRO A 181 3.30 -3.46 23.29
N ALA A 182 2.28 -2.66 22.98
CA ALA A 182 1.44 -2.93 21.82
C ALA A 182 2.20 -2.56 20.54
N ILE A 183 1.83 -3.17 19.42
CA ILE A 183 2.46 -2.91 18.13
C ILE A 183 1.41 -2.38 17.16
N ALA A 184 1.68 -1.21 16.57
CA ALA A 184 0.91 -0.61 15.50
C ALA A 184 1.76 -0.59 14.22
N LEU A 185 1.27 -1.21 13.15
CA LEU A 185 1.95 -1.23 11.85
C LEU A 185 1.13 -0.49 10.81
N ASP A 186 1.63 0.65 10.38
CA ASP A 186 1.07 1.43 9.27
C ASP A 186 1.57 0.86 7.93
N LEU A 187 0.81 -0.10 7.42
CA LEU A 187 1.12 -0.77 6.16
C LEU A 187 0.95 0.16 4.95
N GLU A 188 0.09 1.19 5.02
CA GLU A 188 -0.03 2.15 3.93
C GLU A 188 1.27 2.94 3.77
N HIS A 189 1.89 3.37 4.89
CA HIS A 189 3.21 4.00 4.86
C HIS A 189 4.29 3.06 4.32
N GLU A 190 4.38 1.84 4.83
CA GLU A 190 5.41 0.88 4.42
C GLU A 190 5.30 0.57 2.92
N VAL A 191 4.10 0.24 2.44
CA VAL A 191 3.88 -0.09 1.03
C VAL A 191 4.13 1.12 0.13
N LEU A 192 3.77 2.33 0.56
CA LEU A 192 4.08 3.55 -0.17
C LEU A 192 5.59 3.71 -0.36
N GLU A 193 6.38 3.55 0.71
CA GLU A 193 7.85 3.60 0.63
C GLU A 193 8.42 2.50 -0.27
N VAL A 194 7.91 1.26 -0.16
CA VAL A 194 8.33 0.15 -1.02
C VAL A 194 8.04 0.43 -2.49
N VAL A 195 6.84 0.89 -2.84
CA VAL A 195 6.47 1.21 -4.23
C VAL A 195 7.38 2.29 -4.82
N TYR A 196 7.76 3.31 -4.04
CA TYR A 196 8.69 4.36 -4.48
C TYR A 196 10.16 3.88 -4.51
N ALA A 197 10.52 2.90 -3.68
CA ALA A 197 11.87 2.31 -3.62
C ALA A 197 12.14 1.27 -4.72
N LEU A 198 11.14 0.48 -5.12
CA LEU A 198 11.22 -0.45 -6.26
C LEU A 198 11.62 0.26 -7.55
N ARG A 199 11.37 1.57 -7.59
CA ARG A 199 11.43 2.40 -8.77
C ARG A 199 12.77 3.12 -8.86
N GLY A 200 13.79 2.39 -9.32
CA GLY A 200 15.18 2.86 -9.48
C GLY A 200 16.25 1.90 -8.98
N ARG A 201 15.86 0.69 -8.55
CA ARG A 201 16.76 -0.38 -8.10
C ARG A 201 16.41 -1.68 -8.82
N ALA A 202 17.37 -2.60 -8.90
CA ALA A 202 17.05 -3.98 -9.26
C ALA A 202 16.07 -4.55 -8.22
N PRO A 203 15.12 -5.43 -8.60
CA PRO A 203 14.13 -6.00 -7.68
C PRO A 203 14.73 -6.64 -6.41
N THR A 204 15.98 -7.09 -6.47
CA THR A 204 16.72 -7.69 -5.35
C THR A 204 17.30 -6.69 -4.35
N ALA A 205 17.26 -5.38 -4.63
CA ALA A 205 17.89 -4.33 -3.81
C ALA A 205 16.90 -3.40 -3.09
N ALA A 206 15.59 -3.60 -3.28
CA ALA A 206 14.53 -2.98 -2.50
C ALA A 206 13.95 -3.99 -1.50
N PRO A 207 13.39 -3.56 -0.36
CA PRO A 207 12.59 -4.45 0.48
C PRO A 207 11.42 -4.97 -0.37
N PRO A 208 11.17 -6.30 -0.42
CA PRO A 208 10.02 -6.82 -1.15
C PRO A 208 8.73 -6.44 -0.42
N LEU A 209 7.63 -6.36 -1.17
CA LEU A 209 6.30 -6.42 -0.55
C LEU A 209 6.16 -7.75 0.23
N GLY A 210 5.34 -7.77 1.28
CA GLY A 210 5.17 -8.98 2.10
C GLY A 210 6.29 -9.23 3.09
N ARG A 211 7.27 -8.32 3.23
CA ARG A 211 8.32 -8.41 4.25
C ARG A 211 7.71 -8.43 5.64
N THR A 212 6.76 -7.54 5.93
CA THR A 212 6.15 -7.43 7.24
C THR A 212 5.27 -8.64 7.52
N LEU A 213 4.46 -9.07 6.55
CA LEU A 213 3.72 -10.33 6.69
C LEU A 213 4.64 -11.51 6.96
N SER A 214 5.72 -11.68 6.18
CA SER A 214 6.66 -12.79 6.35
C SER A 214 7.32 -12.76 7.73
N GLY A 215 7.70 -11.57 8.19
CA GLY A 215 8.28 -11.37 9.52
C GLY A 215 7.31 -11.74 10.64
N ILE A 216 6.04 -11.33 10.54
CA ILE A 216 5.00 -11.64 11.53
C ILE A 216 4.68 -13.13 11.56
N VAL A 217 4.48 -13.74 10.38
CA VAL A 217 4.19 -15.18 10.28
C VAL A 217 5.34 -16.01 10.85
N ALA A 218 6.59 -15.60 10.62
CA ALA A 218 7.77 -16.25 11.19
C ALA A 218 8.01 -15.96 12.68
N GLY A 219 7.16 -15.17 13.34
CA GLY A 219 7.28 -14.80 14.75
C GLY A 219 8.36 -13.76 15.05
N GLY A 220 8.88 -13.05 14.03
CA GLY A 220 9.88 -12.00 14.20
C GLY A 220 9.42 -10.83 15.07
N PHE A 221 8.11 -10.65 15.23
CA PHE A 221 7.49 -9.64 16.08
C PHE A 221 7.03 -10.20 17.44
N ASP A 222 7.33 -11.47 17.75
CA ASP A 222 6.98 -12.10 19.03
C ASP A 222 7.95 -11.78 20.17
N HIS A 223 9.00 -11.01 19.89
CA HIS A 223 10.01 -10.62 20.89
C HIS A 223 10.15 -9.10 21.05
N ILE A 224 9.36 -8.34 20.30
CA ILE A 224 9.23 -6.89 20.41
C ILE A 224 8.14 -6.59 21.45
#